data_AF-A0A4Y2NZ33-F1
#
_entry.id   AF-A0A4Y2NZ33-F1
#
_cell.length_a   1.000
_cell.length_b   1.000
_cell.length_c   1.000
_cell.angle_alpha   90.00
_cell.angle_beta   90.00
_cell.angle_gamma   90.00
#
_symmetry.space_group_name_H-M   'P 1'
#
loop_
_entity.id
_entity.type
_entity.pdbx_description
1 polymer ?
#
loop_
_entity_poly.entity_id
_entity_poly.type
_entity_poly.pdbx_seq_one_letter_code
_entity_poly.pdbx_strand_id
1 'polypeptide(L)'
;MSKRTLTLSTAQYTREVFQDSLITGVPQIILARSITRKILKSIVLICCLIGFVYQTTEFLKIFWNYPTVLDIDVEYPEVIESPAITYCNLNGIKRLEFCKRFPERCSSPSNRNDFCRHFPEICKLESSNNLEFPKDEALQAEDDVTDGYLKEYGHLSNETLVYCQRISDQTNWLVPCSTNNTIHMMVSDGNSGYRNCYTLFSSIGSNILRQHTLPVPK
;
A
#
# COMPACT_ATOMS: atom_id res chain seq x y z
N MET A 1 -65.19 17.75 18.16
CA MET A 1 -65.77 17.54 19.50
C MET A 1 -66.77 16.40 19.44
N SER A 2 -66.45 15.23 19.99
CA SER A 2 -67.38 14.31 20.68
C SER A 2 -66.65 12.98 20.91
N LYS A 3 -66.33 12.66 22.18
CA LYS A 3 -66.91 11.52 22.91
C LYS A 3 -66.09 11.15 24.16
N ARG A 4 -66.79 11.22 25.29
CA ARG A 4 -66.78 10.29 26.43
C ARG A 4 -65.43 10.02 27.11
N THR A 5 -65.07 10.95 27.99
CA THR A 5 -64.47 10.64 29.30
C THR A 5 -65.45 9.77 30.12
N LEU A 6 -65.42 8.46 29.90
CA LEU A 6 -66.00 7.48 30.81
C LEU A 6 -64.85 6.87 31.61
N THR A 7 -64.99 6.88 32.93
CA THR A 7 -64.12 6.20 33.89
C THR A 7 -64.15 4.68 33.65
N LEU A 8 -63.44 4.23 32.61
CA LEU A 8 -63.14 2.83 32.40
C LEU A 8 -62.20 2.41 33.53
N SER A 9 -62.56 1.35 34.24
CA SER A 9 -61.63 0.65 35.12
C SER A 9 -60.34 0.41 34.35
N THR A 10 -59.17 0.66 34.94
CA THR A 10 -57.85 0.51 34.29
C THR A 10 -57.68 -0.85 33.58
N ALA A 11 -58.40 -1.87 34.05
CA ALA A 11 -58.45 -3.20 33.47
C ALA A 11 -59.21 -3.32 32.13
N GLN A 12 -60.20 -2.47 31.87
CA GLN A 12 -60.96 -2.46 30.60
C GLN A 12 -60.19 -1.71 29.52
N TYR A 13 -59.61 -0.55 29.87
CA TYR A 13 -58.77 0.23 28.96
C TYR A 13 -57.54 -0.55 28.48
N THR A 14 -56.83 -1.22 29.40
CA THR A 14 -55.67 -2.06 29.03
C THR A 14 -56.05 -3.21 28.10
N ARG A 15 -57.23 -3.82 28.27
CA ARG A 15 -57.70 -4.88 27.37
C ARG A 15 -57.93 -4.40 25.94
N GLU A 16 -58.54 -3.23 25.75
CA GLU A 16 -58.79 -2.67 24.42
C GLU A 16 -57.47 -2.34 23.71
N VAL A 17 -56.55 -1.66 24.41
CA VAL A 17 -55.23 -1.30 23.86
C VAL A 17 -54.42 -2.52 23.43
N PHE A 18 -54.43 -3.59 24.23
CA PHE A 18 -53.69 -4.80 23.90
C PHE A 18 -54.41 -5.69 22.86
N GLN A 19 -55.73 -5.54 22.67
CA GLN A 19 -56.45 -6.18 21.57
C GLN A 19 -56.10 -5.55 20.22
N ASP A 20 -55.83 -4.25 20.19
CA ASP A 20 -55.41 -3.50 19.00
C ASP A 20 -53.89 -3.49 18.78
N SER A 21 -53.15 -4.30 19.52
CA SER A 21 -51.69 -4.38 19.38
C SER A 21 -51.27 -5.10 18.10
N LEU A 22 -50.29 -4.50 17.40
CA LEU A 22 -49.65 -5.08 16.21
C LEU A 22 -48.80 -6.32 16.52
N ILE A 23 -48.49 -6.58 17.80
CA ILE A 23 -47.82 -7.81 18.24
C ILE A 23 -48.82 -8.95 18.15
N THR A 24 -48.74 -9.75 17.08
CA THR A 24 -49.69 -10.82 16.74
C THR A 24 -49.99 -11.81 17.87
N GLY A 25 -49.06 -12.00 18.81
CA GLY A 25 -49.26 -12.86 19.98
C GLY A 25 -50.13 -12.26 21.09
N VAL A 26 -50.19 -10.94 21.23
CA VAL A 26 -50.85 -10.27 22.37
C VAL A 26 -52.39 -10.32 22.28
N PRO A 27 -53.04 -10.00 21.14
CA PRO A 27 -54.49 -10.15 21.00
C PRO A 27 -54.95 -11.60 21.18
N GLN A 28 -54.15 -12.56 20.71
CA GLN A 28 -54.40 -14.01 20.80
C GLN A 28 -54.38 -14.55 22.25
N ILE A 29 -53.64 -13.90 23.15
CA ILE A 29 -53.57 -14.22 24.58
C ILE A 29 -54.77 -13.64 25.32
N ILE A 30 -55.16 -12.39 25.00
CA ILE A 30 -56.26 -11.70 25.70
C ILE A 30 -57.62 -12.30 25.36
N LEU A 31 -57.82 -12.66 24.10
CA LEU A 31 -59.06 -13.29 23.59
C LEU A 31 -59.20 -14.76 23.99
N ALA A 32 -58.16 -15.40 24.55
CA ALA A 32 -58.24 -16.80 24.96
C ALA A 32 -59.20 -16.99 26.15
N ARG A 33 -60.07 -18.00 26.08
CA ARG A 33 -61.11 -18.24 27.09
C ARG A 33 -60.61 -18.95 28.35
N SER A 34 -59.64 -19.85 28.24
CA SER A 34 -59.11 -20.63 29.38
C SER A 34 -57.77 -20.11 29.89
N ILE A 35 -57.57 -20.16 31.21
CA ILE A 35 -56.34 -19.73 31.89
C ILE A 35 -55.14 -20.55 31.42
N THR A 36 -55.30 -21.86 31.23
CA THR A 36 -54.25 -22.75 30.71
C THR A 36 -53.78 -22.37 29.31
N ARG A 37 -54.71 -22.00 28.41
CA ARG A 37 -54.36 -21.55 27.05
C ARG A 37 -53.69 -20.18 27.05
N LYS A 38 -54.05 -19.29 27.99
CA LYS A 38 -53.36 -18.01 28.19
C LYS A 38 -51.91 -18.23 28.58
N ILE A 39 -51.68 -19.07 29.59
CA ILE A 39 -50.33 -19.39 30.06
C ILE A 39 -49.48 -20.01 28.95
N LEU A 40 -50.02 -21.00 28.23
CA LEU A 40 -49.30 -21.64 27.13
C LEU A 40 -48.92 -20.65 26.02
N LYS A 41 -49.87 -19.81 25.57
CA LYS A 41 -49.60 -18.80 24.54
C LYS A 41 -48.62 -17.73 25.01
N SER A 42 -48.67 -17.33 26.28
CA SER A 42 -47.70 -16.41 26.87
C SER A 42 -46.29 -17.01 26.93
N ILE A 43 -46.14 -18.28 27.31
CA ILE A 43 -44.84 -18.98 27.31
C ILE A 43 -44.26 -18.98 25.89
N VAL A 44 -45.06 -19.35 24.89
CA VAL A 44 -44.64 -19.35 23.48
C VAL A 44 -44.17 -17.96 23.04
N LEU A 45 -44.94 -16.90 23.37
CA LEU A 45 -44.55 -15.53 23.05
C LEU A 45 -43.22 -15.13 23.72
N ILE A 46 -43.02 -15.50 24.98
CA ILE A 46 -41.77 -15.23 25.72
C ILE A 46 -40.59 -15.97 25.07
N CYS A 47 -40.76 -17.25 24.72
CA CYS A 47 -39.72 -18.01 24.02
C CYS A 47 -39.35 -17.37 22.68
N CYS A 48 -40.34 -16.91 21.91
CA CYS A 48 -40.10 -16.21 20.65
C CYS A 48 -39.37 -14.87 20.85
N LEU A 49 -39.71 -14.09 21.89
CA LEU A 49 -39.03 -12.84 22.21
C LEU A 49 -37.58 -13.06 22.61
N ILE A 50 -37.29 -14.07 23.43
CA ILE A 50 -35.92 -14.43 23.82
C ILE A 50 -35.11 -14.84 22.57
N GLY A 51 -35.67 -15.69 21.71
CA GLY A 51 -35.03 -16.07 20.45
C GLY A 51 -34.74 -14.88 19.53
N PHE A 52 -35.70 -13.95 19.43
CA PHE A 52 -35.53 -12.72 18.65
C PHE A 52 -34.40 -11.84 19.21
N VAL A 53 -34.38 -11.61 20.53
CA VAL A 53 -33.32 -10.80 21.16
C VAL A 53 -31.96 -11.47 20.99
N TYR A 54 -31.86 -12.79 21.20
CA TYR A 54 -30.63 -13.54 21.00
C TYR A 54 -30.09 -13.41 19.57
N GLN A 55 -30.93 -13.69 18.56
CA GLN A 55 -30.55 -13.57 17.16
C GLN A 55 -30.13 -12.14 16.79
N THR A 56 -30.84 -11.14 17.32
CA THR A 56 -30.52 -9.73 17.11
C THR A 56 -29.17 -9.38 17.72
N THR A 57 -28.87 -9.84 18.95
CA THR A 57 -27.56 -9.58 19.58
C THR A 57 -26.40 -10.22 18.84
N GLU A 58 -26.56 -11.44 18.32
CA GLU A 58 -25.51 -12.09 17.50
C GLU A 58 -25.26 -11.32 16.20
N PHE A 59 -26.34 -10.87 15.53
CA PHE A 59 -26.20 -10.04 14.33
C PHE A 59 -25.54 -8.69 14.63
N LEU A 60 -25.89 -8.05 15.76
CA LEU A 60 -25.27 -6.79 16.20
C LEU A 60 -23.78 -6.97 16.51
N LYS A 61 -23.36 -8.11 17.09
CA LYS A 61 -21.93 -8.40 17.29
C LYS A 61 -21.18 -8.49 15.96
N ILE A 62 -21.74 -9.17 14.97
CA ILE A 62 -21.15 -9.25 13.63
C ILE A 62 -21.07 -7.85 13.00
N PHE A 63 -22.14 -7.05 13.11
CA PHE A 63 -22.17 -5.68 12.59
C PHE A 63 -21.11 -4.79 13.24
N TRP A 64 -20.99 -4.81 14.57
CA TRP A 64 -19.99 -4.01 15.30
C TRP A 64 -18.56 -4.51 15.16
N ASN A 65 -18.35 -5.73 14.68
CA ASN A 65 -17.01 -6.22 14.36
C ASN A 65 -16.50 -5.70 13.01
N TYR A 66 -17.33 -4.96 12.24
CA TYR A 66 -17.01 -4.41 10.92
C TYR A 66 -16.20 -5.38 10.03
N PRO A 67 -16.68 -6.64 9.83
CA PRO A 67 -15.95 -7.59 9.02
C PRO A 67 -15.89 -7.09 7.57
N THR A 68 -14.69 -7.11 7.00
CA THR A 68 -14.46 -6.80 5.59
C THR A 68 -14.28 -8.09 4.83
N VAL A 69 -14.95 -8.20 3.68
CA VAL A 69 -14.73 -9.30 2.72
C VAL A 69 -13.93 -8.71 1.57
N LEU A 70 -12.75 -9.28 1.31
CA LEU A 70 -11.94 -8.92 0.16
C LEU A 70 -12.43 -9.74 -1.03
N ASP A 71 -12.94 -9.05 -2.04
CA ASP A 71 -13.21 -9.63 -3.36
C ASP A 71 -12.07 -9.22 -4.29
N ILE A 72 -11.37 -10.19 -4.87
CA ILE A 72 -10.21 -9.97 -5.73
C ILE A 72 -10.62 -10.34 -7.15
N ASP A 73 -10.80 -9.32 -7.99
CA ASP A 73 -11.03 -9.49 -9.41
C ASP A 73 -9.73 -9.23 -10.19
N VAL A 74 -9.51 -9.98 -11.27
CA VAL A 74 -8.33 -9.87 -12.13
C VAL A 74 -8.79 -9.52 -13.54
N GLU A 75 -8.61 -8.26 -13.90
CA GLU A 75 -8.92 -7.75 -15.22
C GLU A 75 -7.69 -7.77 -16.15
N TYR A 76 -7.93 -8.08 -17.43
CA TYR A 76 -6.91 -8.06 -18.48
C TYR A 76 -7.23 -6.96 -19.50
N PRO A 77 -6.97 -5.67 -19.18
CA PRO A 77 -7.23 -4.57 -20.10
C PRO A 77 -6.30 -4.64 -21.32
N GLU A 78 -6.66 -4.00 -22.44
CA GLU A 78 -5.81 -3.99 -23.63
C GLU A 78 -4.52 -3.18 -23.44
N VAL A 79 -4.56 -2.19 -22.55
CA VAL A 79 -3.44 -1.33 -22.17
C VAL A 79 -3.41 -1.13 -20.66
N ILE A 80 -2.21 -1.05 -20.10
CA ILE A 80 -1.97 -0.70 -18.69
C ILE A 80 -1.10 0.53 -18.59
N GLU A 81 -1.23 1.29 -17.51
CA GLU A 81 -0.31 2.39 -17.23
C GLU A 81 1.07 1.82 -16.86
N SER A 82 2.10 2.33 -17.53
CA SER A 82 3.49 1.98 -17.25
C SER A 82 3.87 2.52 -15.88
N PRO A 83 4.46 1.69 -15.00
CA PRO A 83 4.96 2.19 -13.74
C PRO A 83 6.18 3.08 -13.95
N ALA A 84 6.38 4.03 -13.04
CA ALA A 84 7.63 4.74 -12.94
C ALA A 84 8.73 3.73 -12.54
N ILE A 85 9.85 3.76 -13.26
CA ILE A 85 10.99 2.86 -12.99
C ILE A 85 12.09 3.67 -12.35
N THR A 86 12.33 3.44 -11.06
CA THR A 86 13.45 4.03 -10.33
C THR A 86 14.61 3.05 -10.30
N TYR A 87 15.79 3.51 -10.68
CA TYR A 87 17.03 2.74 -10.59
C TYR A 87 18.10 3.53 -9.86
N CYS A 88 18.94 2.81 -9.13
CA CYS A 88 20.04 3.37 -8.34
C CYS A 88 21.21 2.40 -8.41
N ASN A 89 22.42 2.92 -8.27
CA ASN A 89 23.58 2.07 -8.00
C ASN A 89 23.61 1.76 -6.49
N LEU A 90 23.87 0.50 -6.14
CA LEU A 90 24.07 0.09 -4.75
C LEU A 90 25.41 0.57 -4.18
N ASN A 91 26.30 1.11 -5.01
CA ASN A 91 27.41 1.92 -4.54
C ASN A 91 26.94 3.38 -4.54
N GLY A 92 27.06 4.08 -3.40
CA GLY A 92 26.58 5.44 -3.26
C GLY A 92 27.56 6.44 -3.82
N ILE A 93 28.86 6.16 -3.65
CA ILE A 93 29.97 6.99 -4.11
C ILE A 93 30.80 6.33 -5.21
N LYS A 94 31.27 7.16 -6.14
CA LYS A 94 32.25 6.80 -7.15
C LYS A 94 33.63 6.73 -6.52
N ARG A 95 34.16 5.52 -6.41
CA ARG A 95 35.50 5.21 -5.88
C ARG A 95 36.60 6.17 -6.36
N LEU A 96 36.72 6.37 -7.67
CA LEU A 96 37.81 7.17 -8.25
C LEU A 96 37.71 8.66 -7.89
N GLU A 97 36.52 9.24 -8.00
CA GLU A 97 36.30 10.66 -7.70
C GLU A 97 36.43 10.92 -6.20
N PHE A 98 35.90 10.01 -5.37
CA PHE A 98 36.02 10.08 -3.92
C PHE A 98 37.49 9.99 -3.45
N CYS A 99 38.26 8.99 -3.90
CA CYS A 99 39.65 8.82 -3.46
C CYS A 99 40.59 9.91 -3.99
N LYS A 100 40.31 10.49 -5.17
CA LYS A 100 41.03 11.69 -5.64
C LYS A 100 40.88 12.88 -4.71
N ARG A 101 39.70 13.04 -4.10
CA ARG A 101 39.39 14.17 -3.21
C ARG A 101 39.82 13.91 -1.77
N PHE A 102 39.64 12.68 -1.29
CA PHE A 102 39.88 12.27 0.09
C PHE A 102 40.84 11.08 0.16
N PRO A 103 42.12 11.24 -0.26
CA PRO A 103 43.08 10.13 -0.30
C PRO A 103 43.30 9.51 1.09
N GLU A 104 43.24 10.31 2.16
CA GLU A 104 43.38 9.85 3.55
C GLU A 104 42.32 8.84 3.98
N ARG A 105 41.14 8.89 3.33
CA ARG A 105 39.99 8.02 3.59
C ARG A 105 39.93 6.80 2.67
N CYS A 106 40.94 6.62 1.83
CA CYS A 106 41.05 5.45 0.98
C CYS A 106 42.23 4.57 1.39
N SER A 107 42.14 3.29 1.04
CA SER A 107 43.19 2.30 1.23
C SER A 107 43.50 1.58 -0.08
N SER A 108 44.77 1.24 -0.26
CA SER A 108 45.19 0.35 -1.35
C SER A 108 45.04 -1.11 -0.92
N PRO A 109 44.74 -2.03 -1.84
CA PRO A 109 44.61 -3.44 -1.52
C PRO A 109 45.95 -4.01 -1.04
N SER A 110 45.96 -4.62 0.16
CA SER A 110 47.15 -5.26 0.74
C SER A 110 47.72 -6.37 -0.15
N ASN A 111 46.85 -7.10 -0.86
CA ASN A 111 47.24 -8.11 -1.83
C ASN A 111 46.46 -7.93 -3.14
N ARG A 112 47.15 -7.45 -4.18
CA ARG A 112 46.56 -7.21 -5.51
C ARG A 112 45.97 -8.48 -6.11
N ASN A 113 46.63 -9.62 -5.97
CA ASN A 113 46.18 -10.86 -6.60
C ASN A 113 44.86 -11.35 -5.98
N ASP A 114 44.71 -11.21 -4.66
CA ASP A 114 43.49 -11.57 -3.97
C ASP A 114 42.36 -10.57 -4.24
N PHE A 115 42.68 -9.28 -4.30
CA PHE A 115 41.73 -8.24 -4.70
C PHE A 115 41.21 -8.47 -6.12
N CYS A 116 42.10 -8.72 -7.09
CA CYS A 116 41.70 -8.94 -8.48
C CYS A 116 40.99 -10.29 -8.70
N ARG A 117 41.08 -11.25 -7.77
CA ARG A 117 40.25 -12.46 -7.80
C ARG A 117 38.78 -12.14 -7.50
N HIS A 118 38.53 -11.24 -6.54
CA HIS A 118 37.18 -10.81 -6.17
C HIS A 118 36.62 -9.75 -7.13
N PHE A 119 37.47 -8.85 -7.63
CA PHE A 119 37.09 -7.72 -8.48
C PHE A 119 37.85 -7.70 -9.82
N PRO A 120 37.65 -8.72 -10.68
CA PRO A 120 38.41 -8.86 -11.92
C PRO A 120 38.17 -7.72 -12.91
N GLU A 121 36.94 -7.20 -13.00
CA GLU A 121 36.58 -6.14 -13.94
C GLU A 121 37.27 -4.82 -13.61
N ILE A 122 37.42 -4.48 -12.31
CA ILE A 122 38.14 -3.29 -11.87
C ILE A 122 39.61 -3.39 -12.30
N CYS A 123 40.24 -4.56 -12.09
CA CYS A 123 41.64 -4.77 -12.45
C CYS A 123 41.91 -4.85 -13.96
N LYS A 124 40.89 -5.11 -14.79
CA LYS A 124 40.99 -5.07 -16.25
C LYS A 124 40.92 -3.65 -16.79
N LEU A 125 40.07 -2.81 -16.19
CA LEU A 125 39.78 -1.46 -16.65
C LEU A 125 40.81 -0.43 -16.15
N GLU A 126 41.40 -0.65 -14.97
CA GLU A 126 42.26 0.33 -14.33
C GLU A 126 43.75 -0.04 -14.40
N SER A 127 44.58 0.95 -14.78
CA SER A 127 46.02 0.88 -14.58
C SER A 127 46.35 0.75 -13.08
N SER A 128 47.46 0.07 -12.77
CA SER A 128 47.83 -0.42 -11.42
C SER A 128 47.83 0.61 -10.28
N ASN A 129 47.73 1.92 -10.57
CA ASN A 129 47.77 3.02 -9.60
C ASN A 129 46.38 3.46 -9.10
N ASN A 130 45.28 2.99 -9.71
CA ASN A 130 43.92 3.41 -9.37
C ASN A 130 43.12 2.27 -8.72
N LEU A 131 43.74 1.46 -7.86
CA LEU A 131 43.07 0.35 -7.16
C LEU A 131 42.59 0.73 -5.74
N GLU A 132 42.74 1.99 -5.36
CA GLU A 132 42.31 2.50 -4.05
C GLU A 132 40.80 2.40 -3.87
N PHE A 133 40.35 2.03 -2.68
CA PHE A 133 38.94 1.97 -2.32
C PHE A 133 38.67 2.73 -1.01
N PRO A 134 37.45 3.28 -0.83
CA PRO A 134 37.08 3.93 0.43
C PRO A 134 37.16 2.93 1.59
N LYS A 135 37.68 3.37 2.73
CA LYS A 135 37.65 2.58 3.96
C LYS A 135 36.22 2.46 4.51
N ASP A 136 36.00 1.55 5.45
CA ASP A 136 34.68 1.35 6.06
C ASP A 136 34.14 2.62 6.75
N GLU A 137 35.02 3.49 7.28
CA GLU A 137 34.59 4.77 7.87
C GLU A 137 34.10 5.76 6.82
N ALA A 138 34.54 5.64 5.56
CA ALA A 138 34.03 6.44 4.46
C ALA A 138 32.67 5.94 3.96
N LEU A 139 32.34 4.66 4.15
CA LEU A 139 31.00 4.13 3.88
C LEU A 139 29.97 4.67 4.89
N GLN A 140 30.35 4.85 6.16
CA GLN A 140 29.51 5.53 7.15
C GLN A 140 29.27 7.01 6.80
N ALA A 141 30.19 7.61 6.05
CA ALA A 141 30.00 8.97 5.56
C ALA A 141 28.88 9.04 4.49
N GLU A 142 28.38 7.92 3.94
CA GLU A 142 27.18 7.90 3.07
C GLU A 142 25.88 8.21 3.86
N ASP A 143 25.88 8.07 5.19
CA ASP A 143 24.67 8.19 6.01
C ASP A 143 24.26 9.65 6.30
N ASP A 144 25.21 10.60 6.29
CA ASP A 144 24.99 12.01 6.65
C ASP A 144 25.28 12.97 5.46
N VAL A 145 24.95 12.51 4.25
CA VAL A 145 25.31 13.21 3.00
C VAL A 145 24.24 14.20 2.55
N THR A 146 24.68 15.36 2.05
CA THR A 146 23.81 16.36 1.40
C THR A 146 23.60 16.08 -0.08
N ASP A 147 22.50 16.58 -0.66
CA ASP A 147 22.20 16.46 -2.10
C ASP A 147 23.35 16.91 -3.02
N GLY A 148 24.00 18.03 -2.68
CA GLY A 148 25.12 18.55 -3.45
C GLY A 148 26.30 17.58 -3.48
N TYR A 149 26.59 16.92 -2.36
CA TYR A 149 27.66 15.93 -2.28
C TYR A 149 27.34 14.70 -3.13
N LEU A 150 26.11 14.17 -3.09
CA LEU A 150 25.76 13.03 -3.94
C LEU A 150 25.76 13.40 -5.42
N LYS A 151 25.38 14.63 -5.79
CA LYS A 151 25.48 15.09 -7.19
C LYS A 151 26.93 15.16 -7.69
N GLU A 152 27.87 15.44 -6.81
CA GLU A 152 29.29 15.55 -7.15
C GLU A 152 30.01 14.20 -7.15
N TYR A 153 29.81 13.38 -6.12
CA TYR A 153 30.56 12.12 -5.92
C TYR A 153 29.75 10.86 -6.17
N GLY A 154 28.43 10.97 -6.33
CA GLY A 154 27.57 9.82 -6.60
C GLY A 154 27.52 9.45 -8.09
N HIS A 155 26.96 8.28 -8.37
CA HIS A 155 26.80 7.82 -9.75
C HIS A 155 25.82 8.68 -10.54
N LEU A 156 26.16 8.97 -11.80
CA LEU A 156 25.27 9.70 -12.71
C LEU A 156 24.33 8.76 -13.46
N SER A 157 23.21 9.31 -13.92
CA SER A 157 22.18 8.58 -14.67
C SER A 157 22.72 7.93 -15.95
N ASN A 158 23.49 8.70 -16.73
CA ASN A 158 24.07 8.27 -18.01
C ASN A 158 25.19 7.23 -17.87
N GLU A 159 25.85 7.18 -16.71
CA GLU A 159 26.87 6.17 -16.40
C GLU A 159 26.25 4.85 -15.94
N THR A 160 25.10 4.94 -15.25
CA THR A 160 24.40 3.77 -14.71
C THR A 160 23.53 3.11 -15.78
N LEU A 161 22.85 3.89 -16.62
CA LEU A 161 21.96 3.41 -17.67
C LEU A 161 22.46 3.87 -19.05
N VAL A 162 23.24 3.01 -19.70
CA VAL A 162 23.84 3.28 -21.02
C VAL A 162 22.82 3.12 -22.15
N TYR A 163 21.87 2.19 -22.00
CA TYR A 163 20.93 1.82 -23.05
C TYR A 163 19.54 1.57 -22.49
N CYS A 164 18.53 2.14 -23.16
CA CYS A 164 17.12 1.96 -22.79
C CYS A 164 16.24 1.99 -24.04
N GLN A 165 15.31 1.04 -24.13
CA GLN A 165 14.26 0.99 -25.14
C GLN A 165 12.90 0.85 -24.46
N ARG A 166 11.89 1.46 -25.07
CA ARG A 166 10.48 1.35 -24.68
C ARG A 166 9.62 1.00 -25.87
N ILE A 167 8.43 0.48 -25.62
CA ILE A 167 7.42 0.26 -26.65
C ILE A 167 6.74 1.60 -26.95
N SER A 168 6.60 1.93 -28.24
CA SER A 168 5.89 3.12 -28.71
C SER A 168 4.38 2.92 -28.67
N ASP A 169 3.68 3.90 -28.09
CA ASP A 169 2.21 3.90 -27.93
C ASP A 169 1.46 3.85 -29.27
N GLN A 170 2.07 4.34 -30.35
CA GLN A 170 1.42 4.47 -31.66
C GLN A 170 1.69 3.29 -32.60
N THR A 171 2.88 2.69 -32.49
CA THR A 171 3.37 1.79 -33.54
C THR A 171 3.81 0.42 -33.00
N ASN A 172 3.74 0.20 -31.69
CA ASN A 172 4.16 -1.03 -31.01
C ASN A 172 5.61 -1.47 -31.29
N TRP A 173 6.43 -0.56 -31.83
CA TRP A 173 7.86 -0.78 -32.11
C TRP A 173 8.72 -0.29 -30.94
N LEU A 174 9.92 -0.86 -30.82
CA LEU A 174 10.92 -0.41 -29.86
C LEU A 174 11.49 0.95 -30.28
N VAL A 175 11.35 1.93 -29.40
CA VAL A 175 11.90 3.28 -29.54
C VAL A 175 12.84 3.58 -28.38
N PRO A 176 13.91 4.37 -28.59
CA PRO A 176 14.84 4.72 -27.52
C PRO A 176 14.15 5.55 -26.43
N CYS A 177 14.54 5.34 -25.18
CA CYS A 177 14.05 6.15 -24.05
C CYS A 177 14.71 7.54 -24.05
N SER A 178 13.98 8.57 -23.61
CA SER A 178 14.58 9.87 -23.33
C SER A 178 15.18 9.86 -21.93
N THR A 179 16.50 9.85 -21.84
CA THR A 179 17.24 9.91 -20.56
C THR A 179 17.37 11.35 -20.03
N ASN A 180 17.05 12.36 -20.83
CA ASN A 180 17.13 13.77 -20.43
C ASN A 180 16.05 14.18 -19.41
N ASN A 181 14.96 13.40 -19.31
CA ASN A 181 13.82 13.69 -18.43
C ASN A 181 13.84 12.83 -17.15
N THR A 182 14.97 12.23 -16.79
CA THR A 182 15.07 11.48 -15.54
C THR A 182 15.00 12.42 -14.36
N ILE A 183 14.16 12.09 -13.38
CA ILE A 183 14.11 12.81 -12.11
C ILE A 183 15.20 12.25 -11.21
N HIS A 184 16.05 13.12 -10.66
CA HIS A 184 17.01 12.78 -9.63
C HIS A 184 16.34 12.81 -8.26
N MET A 185 16.60 11.77 -7.46
CA MET A 185 16.14 11.68 -6.08
C MET A 185 17.21 11.06 -5.20
N MET A 186 17.32 11.56 -3.97
CA MET A 186 18.13 10.93 -2.92
C MET A 186 17.28 9.85 -2.23
N VAL A 187 17.76 8.63 -2.20
CA VAL A 187 17.06 7.52 -1.53
C VAL A 187 18.04 6.79 -0.63
N SER A 188 17.61 6.50 0.59
CA SER A 188 18.27 5.54 1.47
C SER A 188 17.51 4.22 1.39
N ASP A 189 18.22 3.11 1.40
CA ASP A 189 17.64 1.76 1.48
C ASP A 189 17.34 1.33 2.93
N GLY A 190 17.51 2.23 3.91
CA GLY A 190 17.23 2.03 5.33
C GLY A 190 18.30 1.22 6.08
N ASN A 191 19.24 0.61 5.37
CA ASN A 191 20.36 -0.14 5.96
C ASN A 191 21.72 0.46 5.61
N SER A 192 21.77 1.31 4.60
CA SER A 192 22.90 2.09 4.13
C SER A 192 22.48 3.53 3.80
N GLY A 193 23.47 4.38 3.61
CA GLY A 193 23.29 5.81 3.43
C GLY A 193 22.52 6.23 2.19
N TYR A 194 22.44 7.54 1.98
CA TYR A 194 21.72 8.11 0.84
C TYR A 194 22.49 7.89 -0.47
N ARG A 195 21.77 7.58 -1.55
CA ARG A 195 22.33 7.32 -2.88
C ARG A 195 21.62 8.14 -3.96
N ASN A 196 22.30 8.32 -5.08
CA ASN A 196 21.69 8.86 -6.29
C ASN A 196 20.80 7.82 -6.96
N CYS A 197 19.52 8.15 -7.04
CA CYS A 197 18.54 7.39 -7.77
C CYS A 197 17.94 8.24 -8.88
N TYR A 198 17.55 7.57 -9.97
CA TYR A 198 16.96 8.20 -11.13
C TYR A 198 15.68 7.48 -11.52
N THR A 199 14.64 8.25 -11.81
CA THR A 199 13.33 7.72 -12.19
C THR A 199 13.01 8.00 -13.66
N LEU A 200 12.69 6.94 -14.39
CA LEU A 200 12.15 6.97 -15.75
C LEU A 200 10.63 6.93 -15.73
N PHE A 201 10.03 7.45 -16.80
CA PHE A 201 8.58 7.43 -17.03
C PHE A 201 7.75 8.12 -15.93
N SER A 202 8.38 9.00 -15.16
CA SER A 202 7.67 9.83 -14.21
C SER A 202 6.81 10.87 -14.91
N SER A 203 5.57 11.03 -14.44
CA SER A 203 4.67 12.11 -14.86
C SER A 203 4.99 13.44 -14.17
N ILE A 204 5.79 13.41 -13.09
CA ILE A 204 6.16 14.60 -12.32
C ILE A 204 7.09 15.48 -13.18
N GLY A 205 6.65 16.70 -13.48
CA GLY A 205 7.41 17.66 -14.31
C GLY A 205 7.20 17.51 -15.82
N SER A 206 6.37 16.57 -16.29
CA SER A 206 5.94 16.52 -17.68
C SER A 206 4.88 17.59 -17.95
N ASN A 207 5.07 18.40 -19.00
CA ASN A 207 4.04 19.34 -19.49
C ASN A 207 2.82 18.61 -20.08
N ILE A 208 2.92 17.28 -20.26
CA ILE A 208 1.88 16.41 -20.78
C ILE A 208 1.52 15.43 -19.65
N LEU A 209 0.34 15.57 -19.06
CA LEU A 209 -0.21 14.68 -18.03
C LEU A 209 -0.57 13.27 -18.56
N ARG A 210 0.01 12.83 -19.68
CA ARG A 210 -0.19 11.47 -20.19
C ARG A 210 0.85 10.55 -19.59
N GLN A 211 0.39 9.62 -18.76
CA GLN A 211 1.20 8.47 -18.37
C GLN A 211 1.49 7.60 -19.60
N HIS A 212 2.69 7.04 -19.60
CA HIS A 212 3.08 6.05 -20.61
C HIS A 212 2.23 4.80 -20.45
N THR A 213 1.82 4.15 -21.54
CA THR A 213 0.98 2.94 -21.48
C THR A 213 1.67 1.77 -22.14
N LEU A 214 1.49 0.57 -21.59
CA LEU A 214 2.00 -0.68 -22.12
C LEU A 214 0.85 -1.52 -22.67
N PRO A 215 0.98 -2.09 -23.88
CA PRO A 215 0.02 -3.06 -24.36
C PRO A 215 0.12 -4.37 -23.56
N VAL A 216 -1.01 -4.95 -23.19
CA VAL A 216 -1.03 -6.25 -22.51
C VAL A 216 -0.98 -7.35 -23.57
N PRO A 217 0.02 -8.24 -23.55
CA PRO A 217 0.06 -9.37 -24.46
C PRO A 217 -1.14 -10.29 -24.19
N LYS A 218 -1.91 -10.58 -25.24
CA LYS A 218 -3.04 -11.52 -25.21
C LYS A 218 -2.55 -12.96 -25.30
#